data_AF-A0A971WLT1-F1
#
_entry.id   AF-A0A971WLT1-F1
#
_cell.length_a   1.000
_cell.length_b   1.000
_cell.length_c   1.000
_cell.angle_alpha   90.00
_cell.angle_beta   90.00
_cell.angle_gamma   90.00
#
_symmetry.space_group_name_H-M   'P 1'
#
loop_
_entity.id
_entity.type
_entity.pdbx_description
1 polymer ?
#
loop_
_entity_poly.entity_id
_entity_poly.type
_entity_poly.pdbx_seq_one_letter_code
_entity_poly.pdbx_strand_id
1 'polypeptide(L)'
;MKKSNKALLIAILMGTVLLLGGCSAVFDAGLSGTLTDSDSSNGISGVMVYAYTDENLRNADFNRGATTNETGVKLSFSPSTSGNYIPATSTNADGEFSISKLIWKTTNPEFGKTASYLDVYLLYFSDDYGLVKEADKVTIVSDSSNSSRVKTSLTSRFKTKDIALRIKDAADDELSTTEFTCDVKVYLNTLTDHPYQDYSVNITGSETITVPYLADKTKGETTVLISLDTPDDSTWEWVDSSTSAYYKVASSFSALNVTDTELRGDASITKTAYVKDYEFTYPSFRGTLNTESTAEKNDNIDVWLANSTITSGTTGRTLHVVDHVYSERDGNGANSSLVTHGVFTGLGDGVSWKPVLLASGDHIGDYEGAVATAEVYIIVDRSDSGTVSKPDVNDWFYKIKVKCTDGDTRNLGEISEAKKKAFEKSSGDADYDIVAVIDEE
;
A
#
# COMPACT_ATOMS: atom_id res chain seq x y z
N MET A 1 74.23 28.60 67.63
CA MET A 1 72.74 28.81 67.90
C MET A 1 72.02 29.20 66.61
N LYS A 2 71.84 28.23 65.59
CA LYS A 2 70.80 28.50 64.58
C LYS A 2 70.55 27.24 63.75
N LYS A 3 70.35 26.03 64.30
CA LYS A 3 70.02 24.88 63.42
C LYS A 3 68.74 24.20 63.92
N SER A 4 67.80 24.97 64.66
CA SER A 4 66.63 24.21 65.17
C SER A 4 65.34 24.88 64.71
N ASN A 5 65.31 25.74 63.57
CA ASN A 5 64.04 26.41 63.16
C ASN A 5 63.62 25.92 61.76
N LYS A 6 64.51 25.06 61.10
CA LYS A 6 64.14 24.60 59.74
C LYS A 6 63.49 23.21 59.81
N ALA A 7 63.77 22.49 60.94
CA ALA A 7 63.17 21.14 61.11
C ALA A 7 61.77 21.25 61.70
N LEU A 8 61.48 22.29 62.46
CA LEU A 8 60.14 22.55 63.00
C LEU A 8 59.22 23.19 61.94
N LEU A 9 59.78 23.96 61.04
CA LEU A 9 58.99 24.55 59.93
C LEU A 9 58.68 23.49 58.86
N ILE A 10 59.54 22.47 58.68
CA ILE A 10 59.28 21.38 57.70
C ILE A 10 58.30 20.38 58.32
N ALA A 11 58.29 20.25 59.67
CA ALA A 11 57.33 19.37 60.37
C ALA A 11 55.93 20.00 60.44
N ILE A 12 55.89 21.34 60.52
CA ILE A 12 54.58 22.04 60.50
C ILE A 12 54.05 22.12 59.07
N LEU A 13 54.97 22.20 58.05
CA LEU A 13 54.56 22.26 56.63
C LEU A 13 54.17 20.86 56.14
N MET A 14 54.78 19.78 56.72
CA MET A 14 54.42 18.38 56.36
C MET A 14 53.18 17.94 57.15
N GLY A 15 52.99 18.49 58.42
CA GLY A 15 51.76 18.25 59.21
C GLY A 15 50.55 19.00 58.65
N THR A 16 50.76 20.21 57.96
CA THR A 16 49.66 20.99 57.33
C THR A 16 49.31 20.41 55.96
N VAL A 17 50.28 19.66 55.25
CA VAL A 17 50.04 19.01 53.95
C VAL A 17 49.36 17.65 54.19
N LEU A 18 49.54 17.03 55.45
CA LEU A 18 48.90 15.74 55.80
C LEU A 18 47.49 15.99 56.36
N LEU A 19 47.23 17.30 56.85
CA LEU A 19 45.87 17.67 57.32
C LEU A 19 45.02 18.18 56.16
N LEU A 20 45.71 18.51 54.95
CA LEU A 20 44.91 18.96 53.78
C LEU A 20 44.67 17.79 52.83
N GLY A 21 45.22 16.45 53.17
CA GLY A 21 44.90 15.29 52.30
C GLY A 21 43.49 14.78 52.54
N GLY A 22 42.42 15.60 52.63
CA GLY A 22 40.96 15.46 52.61
C GLY A 22 40.51 14.04 52.23
N CYS A 23 40.32 13.05 53.11
CA CYS A 23 39.61 11.75 53.04
C CYS A 23 38.43 11.82 52.06
N SER A 24 38.69 11.78 50.78
CA SER A 24 37.55 11.63 49.84
C SER A 24 36.69 10.42 50.20
N ALA A 25 35.35 10.67 50.42
CA ALA A 25 34.39 9.57 50.66
C ALA A 25 33.60 9.26 49.39
N VAL A 26 33.40 7.98 49.14
CA VAL A 26 32.63 7.53 47.96
C VAL A 26 31.22 7.13 48.43
N PHE A 27 30.19 7.81 47.79
CA PHE A 27 28.79 7.50 48.14
C PHE A 27 28.09 6.86 46.94
N ASP A 28 27.02 6.07 47.28
CA ASP A 28 26.17 5.54 46.18
C ASP A 28 24.69 5.61 46.59
N ALA A 29 23.88 5.74 45.63
CA ALA A 29 22.43 5.78 45.88
C ALA A 29 21.68 5.40 44.60
N GLY A 30 20.37 4.86 44.82
CA GLY A 30 19.48 4.60 43.66
C GLY A 30 18.53 5.78 43.40
N LEU A 31 18.01 5.81 42.24
CA LEU A 31 17.04 6.83 41.81
C LEU A 31 15.96 6.17 40.96
N SER A 32 14.70 6.54 41.34
CA SER A 32 13.61 6.00 40.48
C SER A 32 12.59 7.08 40.17
N GLY A 33 11.78 6.78 39.11
CA GLY A 33 10.75 7.76 38.68
C GLY A 33 9.82 7.16 37.63
N THR A 34 8.91 8.13 37.19
CA THR A 34 7.95 7.68 36.17
C THR A 34 7.87 8.71 35.03
N LEU A 35 7.79 8.13 33.85
CA LEU A 35 7.58 8.99 32.66
C LEU A 35 6.21 8.69 32.05
N THR A 36 5.44 9.83 31.81
CA THR A 36 4.10 9.63 31.20
C THR A 36 3.97 10.48 29.94
N ASP A 37 3.00 10.00 29.11
CA ASP A 37 2.68 10.76 27.88
C ASP A 37 1.78 11.95 28.24
N SER A 38 2.16 13.15 27.69
CA SER A 38 1.47 14.38 28.13
C SER A 38 0.03 14.40 27.60
N ASP A 39 -0.23 13.59 26.57
CA ASP A 39 -1.58 13.65 25.97
C ASP A 39 -2.47 12.57 26.61
N SER A 40 -1.96 11.44 26.97
CA SER A 40 -2.84 10.36 27.45
C SER A 40 -2.63 10.12 28.95
N SER A 41 -1.57 10.61 29.49
CA SER A 41 -1.16 10.40 30.90
C SER A 41 -0.79 8.93 31.16
N ASN A 42 -0.72 8.09 30.14
CA ASN A 42 -0.21 6.72 30.28
C ASN A 42 1.32 6.68 30.41
N GLY A 43 1.79 5.59 31.20
CA GLY A 43 3.26 5.37 31.24
C GLY A 43 3.85 5.08 29.86
N ILE A 44 5.10 5.65 29.74
CA ILE A 44 5.74 5.43 28.42
C ILE A 44 6.80 4.34 28.57
N SER A 45 6.69 3.33 27.74
CA SER A 45 7.64 2.20 27.85
C SER A 45 8.83 2.42 26.90
N GLY A 46 10.05 1.86 27.45
CA GLY A 46 11.22 1.74 26.55
C GLY A 46 11.97 3.09 26.39
N VAL A 47 11.70 4.10 27.16
CA VAL A 47 12.48 5.35 27.08
C VAL A 47 13.81 5.17 27.84
N MET A 48 14.84 5.52 27.05
CA MET A 48 16.15 5.46 27.73
C MET A 48 16.34 6.67 28.66
N VAL A 49 16.80 6.36 29.84
CA VAL A 49 17.03 7.42 30.84
C VAL A 49 18.52 7.45 31.18
N TYR A 50 19.08 8.63 30.98
CA TYR A 50 20.52 8.79 31.28
C TYR A 50 20.67 9.76 32.45
N ALA A 51 21.52 9.35 33.38
CA ALA A 51 21.72 10.23 34.56
C ALA A 51 23.15 10.79 34.55
N TYR A 52 23.16 12.13 34.87
CA TYR A 52 24.46 12.84 34.88
C TYR A 52 24.68 13.45 36.26
N THR A 53 25.96 13.35 36.67
CA THR A 53 26.28 14.07 37.93
C THR A 53 26.84 15.46 37.61
N ASP A 54 27.02 15.73 36.32
CA ASP A 54 27.53 17.04 35.86
C ASP A 54 26.55 17.66 34.84
N GLU A 55 26.07 18.86 35.18
CA GLU A 55 25.07 19.52 34.31
C GLU A 55 25.67 19.88 32.94
N ASN A 56 26.93 20.29 32.96
CA ASN A 56 27.54 20.70 31.68
C ASN A 56 27.69 19.52 30.71
N LEU A 57 27.96 18.37 31.31
CA LEU A 57 28.06 17.19 30.42
C LEU A 57 26.68 16.82 29.85
N ARG A 58 25.65 16.77 30.72
CA ARG A 58 24.30 16.50 30.18
C ARG A 58 23.94 17.48 29.07
N ASN A 59 24.25 18.83 29.33
CA ASN A 59 23.88 19.85 28.31
C ASN A 59 24.67 19.66 27.02
N ALA A 60 25.90 19.30 27.24
CA ALA A 60 26.71 19.08 26.02
C ALA A 60 26.13 17.94 25.18
N ASP A 61 25.73 16.79 25.85
CA ASP A 61 25.14 15.67 25.10
C ASP A 61 23.78 16.07 24.50
N PHE A 62 23.05 16.82 25.26
CA PHE A 62 21.77 17.30 24.71
C PHE A 62 22.00 18.18 23.47
N ASN A 63 22.96 19.12 23.58
CA ASN A 63 23.20 20.05 22.45
C ASN A 63 23.79 19.32 21.23
N ARG A 64 24.53 18.20 21.60
CA ARG A 64 25.01 17.40 20.44
C ARG A 64 23.82 16.80 19.68
N GLY A 65 22.76 16.56 20.39
CA GLY A 65 21.47 16.22 19.76
C GLY A 65 21.46 14.74 19.33
N ALA A 66 20.19 14.24 19.08
CA ALA A 66 20.01 12.89 18.47
C ALA A 66 20.16 12.97 16.95
N THR A 67 20.79 11.90 16.48
CA THR A 67 20.99 11.90 15.01
C THR A 67 19.92 11.02 14.35
N THR A 68 19.63 11.43 13.14
CA THR A 68 18.62 10.65 12.39
C THR A 68 19.32 9.59 11.52
N ASN A 69 18.74 8.43 11.48
CA ASN A 69 19.23 7.43 10.51
C ASN A 69 19.00 7.89 9.06
N GLU A 70 19.53 7.12 8.09
CA GLU A 70 19.49 7.44 6.64
C GLU A 70 18.08 7.85 6.20
N THR A 71 17.06 7.46 7.05
CA THR A 71 15.67 7.82 6.70
C THR A 71 15.29 9.19 7.27
N GLY A 72 16.36 9.81 8.14
CA GLY A 72 16.13 11.18 8.66
C GLY A 72 15.01 11.18 9.71
N VAL A 73 14.54 9.88 10.17
CA VAL A 73 13.28 9.92 10.97
C VAL A 73 13.51 9.07 12.24
N LYS A 74 14.33 8.00 12.19
CA LYS A 74 14.67 7.31 13.45
C LYS A 74 15.89 7.98 14.12
N LEU A 75 15.50 8.24 15.42
CA LEU A 75 16.59 8.96 16.13
C LEU A 75 17.48 7.98 16.87
N SER A 76 18.70 8.16 16.72
CA SER A 76 19.64 7.44 17.61
C SER A 76 20.41 8.44 18.49
N PHE A 77 20.56 7.92 19.65
CA PHE A 77 21.32 8.80 20.56
C PHE A 77 22.24 7.95 21.43
N SER A 78 23.43 8.48 21.50
CA SER A 78 24.37 7.85 22.46
C SER A 78 25.17 8.95 23.18
N PRO A 79 25.13 8.82 24.50
CA PRO A 79 25.88 9.86 25.23
C PRO A 79 27.40 9.76 25.00
N SER A 80 28.13 10.88 25.16
CA SER A 80 29.59 10.88 25.02
C SER A 80 30.22 10.04 26.15
N THR A 81 31.20 9.18 25.71
CA THR A 81 31.81 8.26 26.70
C THR A 81 33.12 8.87 27.22
N SER A 82 33.32 10.21 26.99
CA SER A 82 34.66 10.77 27.25
C SER A 82 34.79 11.10 28.74
N GLY A 83 34.87 9.94 29.62
CA GLY A 83 35.63 9.96 30.89
C GLY A 83 34.69 10.07 32.10
N ASN A 84 33.30 9.71 31.99
CA ASN A 84 32.43 9.68 33.18
C ASN A 84 31.39 8.56 33.03
N TYR A 85 31.35 7.61 34.04
CA TYR A 85 30.24 6.67 34.24
C TYR A 85 28.88 7.37 34.07
N ILE A 86 28.04 7.00 33.03
CA ILE A 86 26.67 7.50 32.81
C ILE A 86 25.69 6.33 33.03
N PRO A 87 25.13 6.29 34.27
CA PRO A 87 24.18 5.19 34.44
C PRO A 87 22.93 5.39 33.56
N ALA A 88 22.51 4.25 33.01
CA ALA A 88 21.31 4.38 32.16
C ALA A 88 20.38 3.18 32.40
N THR A 89 19.11 3.43 32.24
CA THR A 89 18.09 2.37 32.28
C THR A 89 16.96 2.71 31.31
N SER A 90 16.03 1.78 31.18
CA SER A 90 14.85 2.07 30.34
C SER A 90 13.55 1.88 31.13
N THR A 91 12.60 2.65 30.72
CA THR A 91 11.32 2.56 31.46
C THR A 91 10.59 1.27 31.08
N ASN A 92 9.83 0.75 32.06
CA ASN A 92 8.97 -0.43 31.77
C ASN A 92 7.62 -0.03 31.19
N ALA A 93 6.61 -0.97 31.12
CA ALA A 93 5.31 -0.75 30.44
C ALA A 93 4.50 0.35 31.13
N ASP A 94 4.80 0.51 32.38
CA ASP A 94 4.02 1.54 33.11
C ASP A 94 4.77 2.88 33.16
N GLY A 95 5.95 2.91 32.46
CA GLY A 95 6.71 4.17 32.39
C GLY A 95 7.64 4.33 33.61
N GLU A 96 7.73 3.26 34.36
CA GLU A 96 8.60 3.35 35.56
C GLU A 96 10.05 2.99 35.21
N PHE A 97 10.97 3.68 35.95
CA PHE A 97 12.39 3.34 35.77
C PHE A 97 13.10 3.42 37.12
N SER A 98 14.18 2.60 37.12
CA SER A 98 15.00 2.69 38.35
C SER A 98 16.48 2.55 37.99
N ILE A 99 17.24 3.52 38.46
CA ILE A 99 18.73 3.40 38.39
C ILE A 99 19.27 2.96 39.76
N SER A 100 19.82 1.76 39.71
CA SER A 100 20.11 1.06 40.98
C SER A 100 21.34 1.64 41.67
N LYS A 101 22.22 2.23 40.76
CA LYS A 101 23.43 2.67 41.50
C LYS A 101 24.02 3.93 40.84
N LEU A 102 24.03 5.05 41.67
CA LEU A 102 24.78 6.28 41.28
C LEU A 102 25.93 6.50 42.26
N ILE A 103 27.14 6.57 41.62
CA ILE A 103 28.31 6.65 42.52
C ILE A 103 28.97 8.03 42.33
N TRP A 104 29.31 8.65 43.58
CA TRP A 104 30.02 9.93 43.43
C TRP A 104 30.98 10.13 44.61
N LYS A 105 32.03 10.91 44.24
CA LYS A 105 33.04 11.17 45.28
C LYS A 105 32.96 12.65 45.72
N THR A 106 33.04 12.80 47.13
CA THR A 106 33.05 14.20 47.61
C THR A 106 34.16 14.38 48.64
N THR A 107 34.89 15.50 48.51
CA THR A 107 36.04 15.75 49.42
C THR A 107 35.58 16.50 50.67
N ASN A 108 34.22 16.90 50.67
CA ASN A 108 33.67 17.57 51.87
C ASN A 108 32.22 17.12 52.09
N PRO A 109 32.03 15.93 52.55
CA PRO A 109 30.63 15.52 52.75
C PRO A 109 29.96 16.29 53.89
N GLU A 110 28.76 16.73 53.66
CA GLU A 110 28.01 17.56 54.61
C GLU A 110 27.69 16.76 55.89
N PHE A 111 27.54 15.50 55.79
CA PHE A 111 27.11 14.76 57.01
C PHE A 111 28.13 13.66 57.31
N GLY A 112 29.39 13.98 57.10
CA GLY A 112 30.41 12.95 57.42
C GLY A 112 30.40 11.80 56.41
N LYS A 113 30.95 10.51 56.60
CA LYS A 113 31.10 9.39 55.64
C LYS A 113 29.75 8.67 55.45
N THR A 114 28.64 9.25 56.08
CA THR A 114 27.41 8.41 56.14
C THR A 114 26.33 8.99 55.22
N ALA A 115 26.50 10.23 54.79
CA ALA A 115 25.43 10.74 53.90
C ALA A 115 25.94 11.98 53.15
N SER A 116 25.52 11.97 51.94
CA SER A 116 25.87 13.12 51.07
C SER A 116 24.77 13.35 50.05
N TYR A 117 24.66 14.73 49.59
CA TYR A 117 23.68 15.03 48.53
C TYR A 117 24.36 15.04 47.16
N LEU A 118 23.54 14.63 46.27
CA LEU A 118 24.05 14.69 44.87
C LEU A 118 22.93 15.23 43.96
N ASP A 119 23.34 16.27 43.26
CA ASP A 119 22.40 16.69 42.19
C ASP A 119 22.58 15.83 40.94
N VAL A 120 21.43 15.35 40.50
CA VAL A 120 21.44 14.49 39.29
C VAL A 120 20.68 15.20 38.16
N TYR A 121 21.25 15.11 37.05
CA TYR A 121 20.64 15.71 35.84
C TYR A 121 20.28 14.59 34.86
N LEU A 122 18.99 14.68 34.32
CA LEU A 122 18.50 13.51 33.55
C LEU A 122 18.25 13.93 32.10
N LEU A 123 18.50 12.92 31.26
CA LEU A 123 18.20 13.04 29.82
C LEU A 123 17.37 11.82 29.39
N TYR A 124 16.26 12.12 28.64
CA TYR A 124 15.38 11.04 28.17
C TYR A 124 15.46 10.91 26.64
N PHE A 125 15.48 9.63 26.26
CA PHE A 125 15.53 9.49 24.80
C PHE A 125 14.64 8.33 24.38
N SER A 126 13.82 8.62 23.36
CA SER A 126 13.08 7.59 22.60
C SER A 126 12.78 8.09 21.18
N ASP A 127 12.57 7.11 20.40
CA ASP A 127 12.28 7.50 19.00
C ASP A 127 10.99 8.30 18.89
N ASP A 128 10.03 8.03 19.75
CA ASP A 128 8.68 8.63 19.64
C ASP A 128 8.62 9.98 20.37
N TYR A 129 9.61 10.16 21.23
CA TYR A 129 9.48 11.41 22.05
C TYR A 129 10.72 12.27 21.91
N GLY A 130 11.73 11.70 21.21
CA GLY A 130 12.95 12.52 20.96
C GLY A 130 13.82 12.62 22.19
N LEU A 131 14.82 13.53 22.06
CA LEU A 131 15.75 13.76 23.19
C LEU A 131 15.26 14.93 24.05
N VAL A 132 14.95 14.57 25.30
CA VAL A 132 14.34 15.61 26.16
C VAL A 132 15.18 15.72 27.45
N LYS A 133 15.29 16.97 27.80
CA LYS A 133 16.03 17.24 29.06
C LYS A 133 15.04 17.47 30.21
N GLU A 134 15.46 16.78 31.33
CA GLU A 134 14.67 17.13 32.53
C GLU A 134 14.94 18.57 32.97
N ALA A 135 13.79 19.27 33.22
CA ALA A 135 13.91 20.73 33.44
C ALA A 135 14.70 21.02 34.74
N ASP A 136 14.43 20.20 35.75
CA ASP A 136 15.10 20.54 37.03
C ASP A 136 16.04 19.40 37.44
N LYS A 137 17.08 19.86 38.19
CA LYS A 137 17.95 18.81 38.78
C LYS A 137 17.20 18.03 39.87
N VAL A 138 17.60 16.77 40.00
CA VAL A 138 17.05 15.94 41.09
C VAL A 138 18.13 15.73 42.16
N THR A 139 17.76 16.18 43.36
CA THR A 139 18.76 16.00 44.44
C THR A 139 18.49 14.69 45.20
N ILE A 140 19.60 13.81 45.24
CA ILE A 140 19.41 12.52 45.93
C ILE A 140 20.37 12.47 47.13
N VAL A 141 19.93 11.68 48.04
CA VAL A 141 20.72 11.55 49.28
C VAL A 141 21.26 10.10 49.37
N SER A 142 22.54 10.04 49.76
CA SER A 142 23.15 8.70 49.88
C SER A 142 22.49 7.92 51.02
N ASP A 143 22.24 6.56 50.78
CA ASP A 143 21.72 5.63 51.81
C ASP A 143 20.22 5.85 52.01
N SER A 144 19.51 6.61 51.16
CA SER A 144 18.04 6.74 51.17
C SER A 144 17.46 6.05 49.94
N SER A 145 16.16 5.70 49.99
CA SER A 145 15.48 4.94 48.92
C SER A 145 15.23 5.81 47.68
N ASN A 146 15.36 7.09 47.77
CA ASN A 146 15.15 8.04 46.65
C ASN A 146 14.12 7.51 45.65
N SER A 147 13.00 7.00 46.19
CA SER A 147 11.98 6.40 45.32
C SER A 147 10.97 7.47 44.86
N SER A 148 10.67 7.43 43.48
CA SER A 148 9.63 8.27 42.86
C SER A 148 10.00 9.75 42.91
N ARG A 149 11.24 10.03 42.81
CA ARG A 149 11.70 11.45 42.88
C ARG A 149 11.51 12.14 41.53
N VAL A 150 11.26 11.30 40.53
CA VAL A 150 11.13 11.92 39.19
C VAL A 150 9.75 11.58 38.64
N LYS A 151 9.06 12.71 38.29
CA LYS A 151 7.80 12.55 37.54
C LYS A 151 7.77 13.54 36.37
N THR A 152 7.85 12.88 35.20
CA THR A 152 7.97 13.79 34.03
C THR A 152 7.00 13.31 32.94
N SER A 153 6.33 14.36 32.38
CA SER A 153 5.48 14.06 31.20
C SER A 153 6.19 14.50 29.91
N LEU A 154 6.20 13.55 28.91
CA LEU A 154 6.85 13.87 27.61
C LEU A 154 5.79 14.04 26.52
N THR A 155 6.13 14.94 25.61
CA THR A 155 5.21 15.14 24.47
C THR A 155 5.70 14.35 23.25
N SER A 156 4.77 13.57 22.69
CA SER A 156 5.14 12.74 21.52
C SER A 156 5.50 13.63 20.32
N ARG A 157 6.43 13.09 19.56
CA ARG A 157 6.81 13.83 18.33
C ARG A 157 5.79 13.58 17.22
N PHE A 158 4.83 12.60 17.57
CA PHE A 158 3.89 12.24 16.50
C PHE A 158 2.45 12.41 17.01
N LYS A 159 1.61 12.76 16.07
CA LYS A 159 0.15 12.63 16.23
C LYS A 159 -0.40 11.61 15.22
N THR A 160 -1.72 11.21 15.55
CA THR A 160 -2.26 10.24 14.58
C THR A 160 -3.55 10.79 13.96
N LYS A 161 -3.79 10.27 12.72
CA LYS A 161 -5.02 10.65 12.00
C LYS A 161 -5.63 9.42 11.32
N ASP A 162 -6.97 9.43 11.48
CA ASP A 162 -7.66 8.29 10.82
C ASP A 162 -8.03 8.66 9.38
N ILE A 163 -7.78 7.70 8.51
CA ILE A 163 -8.12 7.89 7.09
C ILE A 163 -9.10 6.78 6.70
N ALA A 164 -10.26 7.26 6.21
CA ALA A 164 -11.22 6.27 5.70
C ALA A 164 -10.93 5.91 4.23
N LEU A 165 -10.71 4.61 4.04
CA LEU A 165 -10.45 4.11 2.66
C LEU A 165 -11.69 3.39 2.13
N ARG A 166 -11.94 3.70 0.82
CA ARG A 166 -13.13 3.05 0.21
C ARG A 166 -12.73 2.47 -1.15
N ILE A 167 -13.28 1.25 -1.26
CA ILE A 167 -13.10 0.65 -2.60
C ILE A 167 -14.49 0.50 -3.24
N LYS A 168 -14.54 1.15 -4.40
CA LYS A 168 -15.87 1.14 -5.05
C LYS A 168 -15.76 0.48 -6.43
N ASP A 169 -16.93 -0.21 -6.70
CA ASP A 169 -17.09 -0.71 -8.08
C ASP A 169 -17.44 0.44 -9.05
N ALA A 170 -16.58 0.52 -10.04
CA ALA A 170 -16.76 1.66 -10.95
C ALA A 170 -18.08 1.54 -11.71
N ALA A 171 -18.62 0.30 -11.84
CA ALA A 171 -19.84 0.10 -12.65
C ALA A 171 -21.06 0.72 -11.98
N ASP A 172 -21.05 0.59 -10.71
CA ASP A 172 -22.31 1.08 -10.09
C ASP A 172 -22.01 2.04 -8.93
N ASP A 173 -20.78 2.25 -8.69
CA ASP A 173 -20.31 3.21 -7.67
C ASP A 173 -20.71 2.72 -6.27
N GLU A 174 -21.01 1.47 -6.15
CA GLU A 174 -21.26 0.90 -4.82
C GLU A 174 -19.97 0.32 -4.23
N LEU A 175 -19.98 0.14 -2.85
CA LEU A 175 -18.77 -0.47 -2.23
C LEU A 175 -18.57 -1.89 -2.73
N SER A 176 -17.31 -2.11 -2.93
CA SER A 176 -17.00 -3.45 -3.47
C SER A 176 -17.18 -4.51 -2.37
N THR A 177 -17.57 -5.67 -2.73
CA THR A 177 -17.69 -6.78 -1.74
C THR A 177 -16.47 -7.71 -1.85
N THR A 178 -15.64 -7.39 -2.81
CA THR A 178 -14.38 -8.16 -2.95
C THR A 178 -13.27 -7.56 -2.09
N GLU A 179 -12.45 -8.49 -1.59
CA GLU A 179 -11.34 -8.01 -0.72
C GLU A 179 -10.12 -7.64 -1.59
N PHE A 180 -9.52 -6.43 -1.18
CA PHE A 180 -8.31 -5.97 -1.88
C PHE A 180 -7.23 -5.65 -0.84
N THR A 181 -6.01 -5.87 -1.35
CA THR A 181 -4.90 -5.48 -0.46
C THR A 181 -4.39 -4.08 -0.86
N CYS A 182 -4.31 -3.26 0.18
CA CYS A 182 -3.76 -1.89 -0.05
C CYS A 182 -2.41 -1.75 0.65
N ASP A 183 -1.53 -1.25 -0.17
CA ASP A 183 -0.21 -0.92 0.43
C ASP A 183 -0.16 0.56 0.87
N VAL A 184 0.20 0.69 2.20
CA VAL A 184 0.27 2.07 2.74
C VAL A 184 1.73 2.41 3.07
N LYS A 185 2.09 3.47 2.50
CA LYS A 185 3.45 3.96 2.83
C LYS A 185 3.37 5.38 3.39
N VAL A 186 4.03 5.50 4.65
CA VAL A 186 4.03 6.84 5.30
C VAL A 186 5.45 7.42 5.25
N TYR A 187 5.46 8.65 4.76
CA TYR A 187 6.78 9.34 4.67
C TYR A 187 6.76 10.56 5.59
N LEU A 188 7.76 10.70 6.52
CA LEU A 188 7.84 11.85 7.47
C LEU A 188 8.94 12.81 7.01
N ASN A 189 8.65 13.65 5.93
CA ASN A 189 9.49 14.77 5.47
C ASN A 189 9.57 14.76 3.94
N THR A 190 10.57 13.84 3.41
CA THR A 190 10.74 13.82 1.94
C THR A 190 10.48 12.39 1.44
N LEU A 191 9.72 12.39 0.33
CA LEU A 191 9.51 11.06 -0.28
C LEU A 191 10.84 10.41 -0.66
N THR A 192 11.39 9.72 0.31
CA THR A 192 12.65 8.99 0.03
C THR A 192 12.32 7.51 -0.22
N ASP A 193 13.29 6.73 -0.61
CA ASP A 193 13.07 5.28 -0.90
C ASP A 193 12.81 4.50 0.39
N HIS A 194 12.77 5.22 1.50
CA HIS A 194 12.61 4.42 2.74
C HIS A 194 11.49 5.03 3.60
N PRO A 195 10.25 4.55 3.43
CA PRO A 195 9.16 5.11 4.23
C PRO A 195 9.34 4.82 5.73
N TYR A 196 8.75 5.80 6.53
CA TYR A 196 8.73 5.57 8.00
C TYR A 196 7.95 4.30 8.36
N GLN A 197 6.74 4.21 7.78
CA GLN A 197 5.98 2.94 7.92
C GLN A 197 5.59 2.42 6.53
N ASP A 198 5.71 1.09 6.47
CA ASP A 198 5.34 0.37 5.22
C ASP A 198 4.63 -0.93 5.58
N TYR A 199 3.25 -0.79 5.34
CA TYR A 199 2.51 -2.01 5.70
C TYR A 199 1.34 -2.21 4.74
N SER A 200 0.63 -3.39 4.91
CA SER A 200 -0.51 -3.68 4.01
C SER A 200 -1.77 -3.96 4.83
N VAL A 201 -2.83 -3.52 4.20
CA VAL A 201 -4.13 -3.76 4.88
C VAL A 201 -5.10 -4.35 3.85
N ASN A 202 -5.84 -5.34 4.35
CA ASN A 202 -6.88 -5.90 3.47
C ASN A 202 -8.22 -5.18 3.68
N ILE A 203 -8.83 -4.80 2.54
CA ILE A 203 -10.03 -3.97 2.67
C ILE A 203 -11.14 -4.61 1.82
N THR A 204 -12.35 -4.78 2.46
CA THR A 204 -13.58 -5.12 1.72
C THR A 204 -14.58 -3.97 1.83
N GLY A 205 -14.71 -3.27 0.68
CA GLY A 205 -15.66 -2.12 0.69
C GLY A 205 -15.03 -0.87 1.30
N SER A 206 -14.92 -0.83 2.74
CA SER A 206 -14.37 0.36 3.40
C SER A 206 -13.66 -0.03 4.70
N GLU A 207 -12.64 0.71 5.01
CA GLU A 207 -11.87 0.49 6.25
C GLU A 207 -11.17 1.80 6.65
N THR A 208 -10.93 1.81 8.00
CA THR A 208 -10.20 3.00 8.48
C THR A 208 -8.77 2.58 8.87
N ILE A 209 -7.88 3.45 8.34
CA ILE A 209 -6.48 3.22 8.79
C ILE A 209 -6.03 4.46 9.58
N THR A 210 -5.11 4.13 10.57
CA THR A 210 -4.57 5.24 11.39
C THR A 210 -3.08 5.44 11.06
N VAL A 211 -2.84 6.73 10.77
CA VAL A 211 -1.45 6.96 10.34
C VAL A 211 -0.85 8.07 11.22
N PRO A 212 0.45 7.89 11.53
CA PRO A 212 1.12 8.94 12.31
C PRO A 212 1.62 10.08 11.42
N TYR A 213 1.62 11.28 12.07
CA TYR A 213 2.29 12.40 11.38
C TYR A 213 3.00 13.28 12.40
N LEU A 214 4.01 14.06 11.88
CA LEU A 214 4.81 14.88 12.80
C LEU A 214 3.96 15.99 13.41
N ALA A 215 4.07 16.03 14.78
CA ALA A 215 3.27 17.08 15.47
C ALA A 215 3.82 18.48 15.18
N ASP A 216 5.16 18.61 15.01
CA ASP A 216 5.79 19.92 14.73
C ASP A 216 6.13 20.03 13.23
N LYS A 217 5.45 20.96 12.59
CA LYS A 217 5.59 21.07 11.12
C LYS A 217 6.99 21.58 10.74
N THR A 218 7.64 22.27 11.60
CA THR A 218 8.98 22.81 11.26
C THR A 218 10.00 21.68 11.17
N LYS A 219 9.64 20.54 11.65
CA LYS A 219 10.63 19.43 11.66
C LYS A 219 10.45 18.55 10.42
N GLY A 220 9.30 18.86 9.67
CA GLY A 220 9.13 18.10 8.41
C GLY A 220 7.64 17.94 8.10
N GLU A 221 7.39 17.48 6.78
CA GLU A 221 5.99 17.20 6.36
C GLU A 221 5.78 15.69 6.14
N THR A 222 4.47 15.32 6.47
CA THR A 222 4.13 13.89 6.31
C THR A 222 3.30 13.68 5.04
N THR A 223 3.74 12.67 4.27
CA THR A 223 2.95 12.25 3.09
C THR A 223 2.63 10.75 3.21
N VAL A 224 1.33 10.51 2.90
CA VAL A 224 0.93 9.08 2.91
C VAL A 224 0.54 8.66 1.48
N LEU A 225 1.20 7.55 1.10
CA LEU A 225 0.85 7.01 -0.24
C LEU A 225 0.14 5.67 -0.06
N ILE A 226 -0.98 5.66 -0.75
CA ILE A 226 -1.76 4.41 -0.66
C ILE A 226 -1.94 3.84 -2.07
N SER A 227 -1.61 2.56 -2.15
CA SER A 227 -1.77 1.92 -3.46
C SER A 227 -2.52 0.60 -3.31
N LEU A 228 -3.25 0.44 -4.34
CA LEU A 228 -4.05 -0.80 -4.32
C LEU A 228 -3.35 -1.88 -5.16
N ASP A 229 -3.15 -3.00 -4.52
CA ASP A 229 -2.57 -4.15 -5.25
C ASP A 229 -3.70 -5.04 -5.83
N THR A 230 -3.70 -5.05 -7.20
CA THR A 230 -4.66 -6.02 -7.78
C THR A 230 -3.92 -7.30 -8.21
N PRO A 231 -4.13 -8.41 -7.50
CA PRO A 231 -3.39 -9.64 -7.86
C PRO A 231 -3.40 -9.88 -9.37
N ASP A 232 -2.28 -10.37 -9.92
CA ASP A 232 -2.09 -10.64 -11.37
C ASP A 232 -3.17 -11.60 -11.89
N ASP A 233 -3.78 -12.38 -11.01
CA ASP A 233 -4.82 -13.32 -11.50
C ASP A 233 -6.22 -12.80 -11.19
N SER A 234 -6.30 -11.48 -10.77
CA SER A 234 -7.62 -10.94 -10.45
C SER A 234 -8.31 -10.40 -11.71
N THR A 235 -9.63 -10.58 -11.72
CA THR A 235 -10.41 -10.02 -12.86
C THR A 235 -10.69 -8.53 -12.64
N TRP A 236 -9.99 -8.00 -11.51
CA TRP A 236 -10.30 -6.58 -11.19
C TRP A 236 -9.09 -5.71 -11.54
N GLU A 237 -9.43 -4.51 -11.86
CA GLU A 237 -8.35 -3.54 -12.16
C GLU A 237 -8.68 -2.20 -11.49
N TRP A 238 -7.50 -1.53 -10.98
CA TRP A 238 -7.66 -0.20 -10.35
C TRP A 238 -7.81 0.87 -11.44
N VAL A 239 -8.89 1.71 -11.26
CA VAL A 239 -9.13 2.77 -12.27
C VAL A 239 -9.22 4.13 -11.56
N ASP A 240 -8.95 5.23 -12.30
CA ASP A 240 -8.79 6.58 -11.72
C ASP A 240 -10.14 7.14 -11.27
N SER A 241 -11.22 6.75 -11.96
CA SER A 241 -12.53 7.27 -11.52
C SER A 241 -13.64 6.34 -12.02
N SER A 242 -14.93 6.70 -11.42
CA SER A 242 -16.09 5.89 -11.83
C SER A 242 -16.43 6.09 -13.32
N THR A 243 -15.79 7.15 -13.97
CA THR A 243 -16.18 7.46 -15.37
C THR A 243 -15.03 7.17 -16.33
N SER A 244 -13.88 6.69 -15.72
CA SER A 244 -12.68 6.60 -16.55
C SER A 244 -12.76 5.33 -17.42
N ALA A 245 -12.62 5.54 -18.80
CA ALA A 245 -12.55 4.48 -19.83
C ALA A 245 -11.25 3.68 -19.73
N TYR A 246 -10.30 4.17 -18.75
CA TYR A 246 -8.90 3.72 -18.86
C TYR A 246 -8.68 2.54 -17.90
N TYR A 247 -8.13 1.44 -18.44
CA TYR A 247 -7.98 0.07 -17.91
C TYR A 247 -6.59 -0.11 -17.31
N LYS A 248 -5.81 1.10 -17.11
CA LYS A 248 -4.58 0.79 -16.33
C LYS A 248 -3.98 2.10 -15.79
N VAL A 249 -4.18 2.39 -14.56
CA VAL A 249 -3.38 3.49 -13.96
C VAL A 249 -1.89 3.15 -14.08
N ALA A 250 -1.18 3.65 -15.22
CA ALA A 250 0.30 3.65 -15.33
C ALA A 250 0.97 3.50 -13.96
N SER A 251 1.43 2.28 -13.62
CA SER A 251 2.29 1.67 -12.58
C SER A 251 3.18 2.73 -11.91
N SER A 252 3.17 4.09 -12.36
CA SER A 252 4.16 4.91 -11.63
C SER A 252 3.48 6.16 -11.06
N PHE A 253 1.98 6.14 -11.04
CA PHE A 253 1.27 7.30 -10.45
C PHE A 253 0.05 6.79 -9.69
N SER A 254 0.02 5.56 -9.04
CA SER A 254 -1.27 4.92 -8.68
C SER A 254 -1.51 5.01 -7.17
N ALA A 255 -0.97 6.07 -6.53
CA ALA A 255 -1.28 5.99 -5.09
C ALA A 255 -2.22 7.15 -4.70
N LEU A 256 -3.26 6.80 -3.97
CA LEU A 256 -4.02 7.88 -3.30
C LEU A 256 -3.13 8.64 -2.32
N ASN A 257 -2.97 9.95 -2.63
CA ASN A 257 -2.03 10.74 -1.80
C ASN A 257 -2.78 11.52 -0.72
N VAL A 258 -2.22 11.34 0.47
CA VAL A 258 -2.70 12.22 1.58
C VAL A 258 -1.55 13.13 2.03
N THR A 259 -1.87 14.44 1.99
CA THR A 259 -0.78 15.42 2.25
C THR A 259 -0.80 15.81 3.73
N ASP A 260 0.28 16.48 4.07
CA ASP A 260 0.41 16.95 5.47
C ASP A 260 -0.72 17.93 5.83
N THR A 261 -1.07 18.75 4.86
CA THR A 261 -2.16 19.72 5.14
C THR A 261 -3.46 18.99 5.49
N GLU A 262 -3.71 17.91 4.77
CA GLU A 262 -4.95 17.15 5.08
C GLU A 262 -4.84 16.48 6.45
N LEU A 263 -3.68 15.97 6.77
CA LEU A 263 -3.52 15.26 8.06
C LEU A 263 -3.68 16.23 9.23
N ARG A 264 -3.41 17.46 9.03
CA ARG A 264 -3.46 18.40 10.18
C ARG A 264 -4.81 19.10 10.23
N GLY A 265 -5.49 18.96 9.17
CA GLY A 265 -6.80 19.63 9.16
C GLY A 265 -7.79 18.91 10.09
N ASP A 266 -8.90 19.61 10.43
CA ASP A 266 -9.92 19.02 11.33
C ASP A 266 -10.91 18.16 10.54
N ALA A 267 -10.78 18.29 9.22
CA ALA A 267 -11.79 17.57 8.41
C ALA A 267 -11.43 16.07 8.33
N SER A 268 -12.52 15.29 8.29
CA SER A 268 -12.29 13.85 8.07
C SER A 268 -11.69 13.60 6.67
N ILE A 269 -10.76 12.58 6.67
CA ILE A 269 -10.12 12.27 5.37
C ILE A 269 -10.68 10.96 4.85
N THR A 270 -11.20 11.08 3.58
CA THR A 270 -11.66 9.85 2.90
C THR A 270 -10.99 9.74 1.52
N LYS A 271 -10.44 8.53 1.36
CA LYS A 271 -9.86 8.26 0.02
C LYS A 271 -10.58 7.08 -0.64
N THR A 272 -10.86 7.33 -1.98
CA THR A 272 -11.65 6.28 -2.66
C THR A 272 -10.86 5.77 -3.88
N ALA A 273 -10.76 4.45 -3.83
CA ALA A 273 -10.26 3.79 -5.06
C ALA A 273 -11.39 3.10 -5.81
N TYR A 274 -11.24 3.23 -7.13
CA TYR A 274 -12.26 2.56 -7.95
C TYR A 274 -11.64 1.36 -8.67
N VAL A 275 -12.48 0.24 -8.59
CA VAL A 275 -12.00 -0.97 -9.27
C VAL A 275 -13.07 -1.42 -10.28
N LYS A 276 -12.47 -2.11 -11.16
CA LYS A 276 -13.40 -2.58 -12.22
C LYS A 276 -13.05 -4.02 -12.59
N ASP A 277 -14.20 -4.85 -12.77
CA ASP A 277 -13.98 -6.23 -13.26
C ASP A 277 -13.70 -6.21 -14.78
N TYR A 278 -12.66 -6.85 -15.27
CA TYR A 278 -12.31 -6.67 -16.69
C TYR A 278 -12.38 -8.03 -17.39
N GLU A 279 -13.14 -8.98 -16.70
CA GLU A 279 -13.38 -10.26 -17.38
C GLU A 279 -14.88 -10.43 -17.66
N PHE A 280 -15.13 -10.64 -18.96
CA PHE A 280 -16.54 -10.78 -19.37
C PHE A 280 -16.72 -12.10 -20.11
N THR A 281 -18.04 -12.54 -20.14
CA THR A 281 -18.31 -13.80 -20.88
C THR A 281 -19.11 -13.48 -22.15
N TYR A 282 -18.67 -14.19 -23.18
CA TYR A 282 -19.45 -14.02 -24.41
C TYR A 282 -20.86 -14.59 -24.22
N PRO A 283 -21.87 -13.98 -24.94
CA PRO A 283 -23.16 -14.67 -24.95
C PRO A 283 -23.07 -16.03 -25.68
N SER A 284 -24.00 -16.88 -25.35
CA SER A 284 -24.12 -18.12 -26.16
C SER A 284 -24.91 -17.85 -27.46
N PHE A 285 -24.29 -18.29 -28.58
CA PHE A 285 -24.94 -18.02 -29.87
C PHE A 285 -25.54 -19.33 -30.40
N ARG A 286 -26.77 -19.13 -31.01
CA ARG A 286 -27.37 -20.26 -31.74
C ARG A 286 -27.94 -19.78 -33.08
N GLY A 287 -28.04 -20.74 -34.03
CA GLY A 287 -28.59 -20.34 -35.35
C GLY A 287 -28.73 -21.57 -36.26
N THR A 288 -29.40 -21.28 -37.41
CA THR A 288 -29.54 -22.34 -38.44
C THR A 288 -28.85 -21.92 -39.73
N LEU A 289 -28.10 -22.87 -40.35
CA LEU A 289 -27.40 -22.56 -41.61
C LEU A 289 -28.30 -22.97 -42.79
N ASN A 290 -28.74 -21.93 -43.62
CA ASN A 290 -29.57 -22.27 -44.80
C ASN A 290 -28.71 -22.33 -46.08
N THR A 291 -28.46 -23.52 -46.61
CA THR A 291 -27.63 -23.61 -47.83
C THR A 291 -28.53 -23.94 -49.03
N GLU A 292 -29.20 -22.98 -49.67
CA GLU A 292 -30.03 -22.97 -50.90
C GLU A 292 -30.01 -24.32 -51.62
N SER A 293 -29.79 -25.59 -50.91
CA SER A 293 -29.91 -26.76 -51.81
C SER A 293 -30.66 -27.88 -51.08
N THR A 294 -32.02 -28.13 -51.30
CA THR A 294 -32.99 -29.21 -51.00
C THR A 294 -32.31 -30.58 -51.00
N ALA A 295 -30.90 -30.74 -50.85
CA ALA A 295 -30.31 -32.09 -50.78
C ALA A 295 -29.45 -32.20 -49.52
N GLU A 296 -29.95 -32.83 -48.35
CA GLU A 296 -29.28 -33.38 -47.15
C GLU A 296 -27.95 -32.66 -46.89
N LYS A 297 -27.94 -31.43 -46.65
CA LYS A 297 -26.75 -30.63 -46.26
C LYS A 297 -25.93 -31.37 -45.19
N ASN A 298 -24.63 -31.51 -45.39
CA ASN A 298 -23.58 -31.99 -44.48
C ASN A 298 -23.70 -31.36 -43.08
N ASP A 299 -24.38 -32.03 -42.15
CA ASP A 299 -24.26 -31.81 -40.69
C ASP A 299 -22.81 -32.03 -40.23
N ASN A 300 -22.30 -30.95 -39.65
CA ASN A 300 -20.92 -30.98 -39.13
C ASN A 300 -20.07 -29.85 -39.73
N ILE A 301 -20.84 -28.84 -40.08
CA ILE A 301 -20.07 -27.66 -40.53
C ILE A 301 -19.50 -26.93 -39.30
N ASP A 302 -18.24 -26.50 -39.46
CA ASP A 302 -17.56 -25.80 -38.35
C ASP A 302 -17.95 -24.30 -38.32
N VAL A 303 -18.48 -24.00 -37.13
CA VAL A 303 -18.81 -22.57 -36.93
C VAL A 303 -17.88 -21.99 -35.85
N TRP A 304 -17.15 -20.89 -36.22
CA TRP A 304 -16.13 -20.35 -35.31
C TRP A 304 -16.59 -18.98 -34.78
N LEU A 305 -16.21 -18.77 -33.56
CA LEU A 305 -16.30 -17.42 -32.98
C LEU A 305 -14.91 -16.80 -32.84
N ALA A 306 -14.79 -15.61 -33.37
CA ALA A 306 -13.44 -14.99 -33.33
C ALA A 306 -13.56 -13.52 -32.95
N ASN A 307 -12.33 -13.01 -32.39
CA ASN A 307 -12.20 -11.56 -32.17
C ASN A 307 -11.12 -10.98 -33.09
N SER A 308 -11.37 -9.71 -33.36
CA SER A 308 -10.33 -9.11 -34.24
C SER A 308 -9.39 -8.23 -33.40
N THR A 309 -8.09 -8.52 -33.64
CA THR A 309 -7.13 -7.57 -33.03
C THR A 309 -6.42 -6.77 -34.12
N ILE A 310 -6.24 -5.44 -33.81
CA ILE A 310 -5.42 -4.63 -34.74
C ILE A 310 -3.95 -4.73 -34.31
N THR A 311 -3.11 -5.33 -35.11
CA THR A 311 -1.66 -5.33 -34.77
C THR A 311 -1.06 -3.94 -35.05
N SER A 312 -0.54 -3.31 -33.96
CA SER A 312 0.13 -2.00 -34.07
C SER A 312 1.06 -1.96 -35.29
N GLY A 313 0.67 -1.01 -36.33
CA GLY A 313 1.65 -0.71 -37.41
C GLY A 313 1.24 -1.36 -38.72
N THR A 314 0.05 -2.16 -38.69
CA THR A 314 -0.43 -2.72 -39.97
C THR A 314 -1.90 -2.30 -40.17
N THR A 315 -2.33 -1.85 -41.35
CA THR A 315 -3.74 -1.56 -41.73
C THR A 315 -4.56 -2.86 -41.76
N GLY A 316 -3.88 -4.08 -41.22
CA GLY A 316 -4.66 -5.32 -41.42
C GLY A 316 -5.11 -5.88 -40.07
N ARG A 317 -6.45 -6.33 -40.00
CA ARG A 317 -7.06 -6.98 -38.83
C ARG A 317 -6.75 -8.49 -38.82
N THR A 318 -6.18 -8.96 -37.69
CA THR A 318 -6.05 -10.42 -37.55
C THR A 318 -7.19 -10.96 -36.67
N LEU A 319 -7.78 -12.12 -37.16
CA LEU A 319 -8.86 -12.74 -36.36
C LEU A 319 -8.29 -13.85 -35.47
N HIS A 320 -8.72 -13.79 -34.25
CA HIS A 320 -8.31 -14.84 -33.30
C HIS A 320 -9.55 -15.65 -32.89
N VAL A 321 -9.41 -16.92 -33.24
CA VAL A 321 -10.58 -17.79 -32.93
C VAL A 321 -10.63 -18.01 -31.41
N VAL A 322 -11.87 -17.84 -30.90
CA VAL A 322 -11.96 -17.92 -29.42
C VAL A 322 -12.82 -19.14 -29.07
N ASP A 323 -13.67 -19.56 -29.96
CA ASP A 323 -14.48 -20.76 -29.73
C ASP A 323 -14.98 -21.32 -31.06
N HIS A 324 -15.45 -22.66 -31.02
CA HIS A 324 -16.08 -23.21 -32.23
C HIS A 324 -17.03 -24.35 -31.85
N VAL A 325 -18.05 -24.54 -32.78
CA VAL A 325 -18.99 -25.65 -32.63
C VAL A 325 -19.30 -26.22 -34.02
N TYR A 326 -19.94 -27.45 -33.92
CA TYR A 326 -20.36 -28.04 -35.22
C TYR A 326 -21.90 -27.95 -35.35
N SER A 327 -22.24 -27.68 -36.65
CA SER A 327 -23.71 -27.68 -36.84
C SER A 327 -24.24 -29.12 -36.84
N GLU A 328 -25.50 -29.26 -36.42
CA GLU A 328 -26.08 -30.61 -36.37
C GLU A 328 -27.49 -30.60 -36.97
N ARG A 329 -27.88 -31.83 -37.06
CA ARG A 329 -29.28 -32.02 -37.48
C ARG A 329 -30.21 -32.01 -36.26
N ASP A 330 -31.34 -31.19 -36.41
CA ASP A 330 -32.30 -31.15 -35.30
C ASP A 330 -33.66 -31.68 -35.78
N GLY A 331 -34.19 -32.75 -35.02
CA GLY A 331 -35.50 -33.34 -35.35
C GLY A 331 -35.33 -34.74 -35.95
N ASN A 332 -36.23 -35.75 -35.53
CA ASN A 332 -36.03 -37.18 -35.88
C ASN A 332 -36.99 -37.62 -36.98
N GLY A 333 -37.64 -36.50 -37.70
CA GLY A 333 -38.51 -36.84 -38.86
C GLY A 333 -39.52 -37.93 -38.50
N ALA A 334 -39.59 -38.42 -37.22
CA ALA A 334 -40.41 -39.61 -36.91
C ALA A 334 -41.75 -39.17 -36.31
N ASN A 335 -42.24 -37.94 -36.68
CA ASN A 335 -43.63 -37.56 -36.31
C ASN A 335 -44.03 -36.30 -37.07
N SER A 336 -43.79 -36.15 -38.36
CA SER A 336 -44.19 -34.97 -39.14
C SER A 336 -43.46 -33.71 -38.67
N SER A 337 -42.36 -33.88 -37.72
CA SER A 337 -41.61 -32.64 -37.38
C SER A 337 -40.55 -32.34 -38.44
N LEU A 338 -40.69 -31.18 -39.06
CA LEU A 338 -39.74 -30.65 -40.06
C LEU A 338 -38.29 -30.82 -39.58
N VAL A 339 -37.51 -31.77 -40.35
CA VAL A 339 -36.06 -31.89 -40.10
C VAL A 339 -35.36 -30.60 -40.53
N THR A 340 -34.73 -29.99 -39.44
CA THR A 340 -33.92 -28.79 -39.77
C THR A 340 -32.43 -29.14 -39.73
N HIS A 341 -31.73 -28.81 -40.80
CA HIS A 341 -30.28 -29.09 -40.88
C HIS A 341 -29.48 -27.81 -40.61
N GLY A 342 -28.17 -28.11 -40.07
CA GLY A 342 -27.25 -26.96 -40.00
C GLY A 342 -27.52 -26.10 -38.75
N VAL A 343 -28.12 -26.80 -37.64
CA VAL A 343 -28.37 -26.06 -36.38
C VAL A 343 -27.12 -26.10 -35.50
N PHE A 344 -26.79 -24.87 -34.91
CA PHE A 344 -25.68 -24.86 -33.94
C PHE A 344 -26.13 -24.07 -32.70
N THR A 345 -25.70 -24.65 -31.56
CA THR A 345 -26.00 -23.98 -30.28
C THR A 345 -24.74 -24.00 -29.41
N GLY A 346 -24.70 -23.01 -28.49
CA GLY A 346 -23.65 -23.10 -27.45
C GLY A 346 -22.35 -22.41 -27.87
N LEU A 347 -22.39 -21.82 -29.12
CA LEU A 347 -21.16 -21.10 -29.52
C LEU A 347 -20.90 -19.91 -28.59
N GLY A 348 -19.67 -19.92 -27.87
CA GLY A 348 -19.31 -18.79 -26.98
C GLY A 348 -19.66 -19.11 -25.53
N ASP A 349 -20.36 -20.29 -25.34
CA ASP A 349 -20.77 -20.64 -23.97
C ASP A 349 -19.53 -20.92 -23.10
N GLY A 350 -19.45 -20.09 -21.99
CA GLY A 350 -18.37 -20.35 -20.98
C GLY A 350 -17.05 -19.71 -21.41
N VAL A 351 -17.10 -19.01 -22.57
CA VAL A 351 -15.82 -18.42 -23.02
C VAL A 351 -15.76 -16.97 -22.50
N SER A 352 -14.61 -16.69 -21.80
CA SER A 352 -14.44 -15.33 -21.24
C SER A 352 -13.51 -14.50 -22.12
N TRP A 353 -13.76 -13.22 -22.01
CA TRP A 353 -12.80 -12.37 -22.74
C TRP A 353 -12.44 -11.14 -21.89
N LYS A 354 -11.23 -10.63 -22.23
CA LYS A 354 -10.74 -9.44 -21.52
C LYS A 354 -10.49 -8.30 -22.53
N PRO A 355 -11.04 -7.16 -22.20
CA PRO A 355 -10.70 -6.07 -23.13
C PRO A 355 -9.19 -5.78 -23.15
N VAL A 356 -8.55 -5.99 -24.33
CA VAL A 356 -7.09 -5.74 -24.41
C VAL A 356 -6.86 -4.28 -24.88
N LEU A 357 -5.94 -3.60 -24.05
CA LEU A 357 -5.44 -2.28 -24.54
C LEU A 357 -4.28 -2.49 -25.52
N LEU A 358 -4.64 -2.09 -26.76
CA LEU A 358 -3.51 -2.18 -27.72
C LEU A 358 -2.55 -1.00 -27.53
N ALA A 359 -1.23 -1.26 -27.60
CA ALA A 359 -0.14 -0.25 -27.51
C ALA A 359 -0.45 0.99 -28.36
N SER A 360 -1.38 0.89 -29.35
CA SER A 360 -1.73 2.00 -30.27
C SER A 360 -2.89 2.85 -29.71
N GLY A 361 -3.32 2.52 -28.45
CA GLY A 361 -4.44 3.32 -27.89
C GLY A 361 -5.80 2.85 -28.42
N ASP A 362 -5.88 1.83 -29.46
CA ASP A 362 -7.14 1.25 -29.98
C ASP A 362 -7.62 0.13 -29.06
N HIS A 363 -9.07 0.10 -28.95
CA HIS A 363 -9.63 -0.80 -27.91
C HIS A 363 -10.45 -1.91 -28.58
N ILE A 364 -10.24 -3.27 -28.08
CA ILE A 364 -11.22 -4.33 -28.41
C ILE A 364 -12.34 -4.30 -27.36
N GLY A 365 -13.46 -3.27 -27.56
CA GLY A 365 -14.63 -3.29 -26.64
C GLY A 365 -14.78 -1.96 -25.89
N ASP A 366 -16.02 -1.26 -26.13
CA ASP A 366 -16.37 -0.02 -25.39
C ASP A 366 -17.10 -0.35 -24.08
N TYR A 367 -16.37 0.18 -23.04
CA TYR A 367 -17.02 0.00 -21.71
C TYR A 367 -17.87 1.23 -21.38
N GLU A 368 -19.17 1.10 -21.26
CA GLU A 368 -20.04 2.18 -20.73
C GLU A 368 -20.65 1.74 -19.39
N GLY A 369 -19.85 1.84 -18.26
CA GLY A 369 -20.45 1.48 -16.96
C GLY A 369 -20.35 -0.04 -16.69
N ALA A 370 -21.61 -0.81 -16.54
CA ALA A 370 -21.67 -2.27 -16.24
C ALA A 370 -21.69 -3.08 -17.53
N VAL A 371 -21.63 -2.35 -18.65
CA VAL A 371 -21.82 -3.12 -19.89
C VAL A 371 -20.56 -2.98 -20.76
N ALA A 372 -20.03 -4.24 -21.13
CA ALA A 372 -18.91 -4.20 -22.10
C ALA A 372 -19.41 -4.68 -23.48
N THR A 373 -19.09 -3.86 -24.46
CA THR A 373 -19.47 -4.27 -25.84
C THR A 373 -18.23 -4.76 -26.60
N ALA A 374 -18.42 -5.97 -27.25
CA ALA A 374 -17.32 -6.49 -28.08
C ALA A 374 -17.80 -6.74 -29.51
N GLU A 375 -16.85 -6.45 -30.34
CA GLU A 375 -17.12 -6.85 -31.75
C GLU A 375 -16.62 -8.28 -31.99
N VAL A 376 -17.55 -9.18 -32.41
CA VAL A 376 -17.13 -10.58 -32.64
C VAL A 376 -17.49 -10.98 -34.08
N TYR A 377 -16.79 -12.03 -34.47
CA TYR A 377 -17.03 -12.54 -35.84
C TYR A 377 -17.47 -14.00 -35.76
N ILE A 378 -18.60 -14.24 -36.44
CA ILE A 378 -19.01 -15.65 -36.63
C ILE A 378 -18.60 -16.12 -38.03
N ILE A 379 -17.84 -17.24 -37.95
CA ILE A 379 -17.27 -17.71 -39.23
C ILE A 379 -17.80 -19.11 -39.50
N VAL A 380 -18.48 -19.20 -40.66
CA VAL A 380 -18.93 -20.55 -41.07
C VAL A 380 -17.93 -21.13 -42.08
N ASP A 381 -17.21 -22.21 -41.63
CA ASP A 381 -16.12 -22.81 -42.42
C ASP A 381 -16.67 -23.89 -43.36
N ARG A 382 -17.01 -23.56 -44.53
CA ARG A 382 -17.66 -24.54 -45.43
C ARG A 382 -16.61 -25.32 -46.21
N SER A 383 -15.52 -24.77 -46.22
CA SER A 383 -14.49 -25.44 -47.06
C SER A 383 -13.71 -26.47 -46.24
N ASP A 384 -14.04 -26.58 -44.94
CA ASP A 384 -13.36 -27.48 -43.98
C ASP A 384 -11.85 -27.30 -44.03
N SER A 385 -11.46 -26.19 -44.28
CA SER A 385 -10.01 -25.95 -44.48
C SER A 385 -9.30 -25.88 -43.12
N GLY A 386 -10.05 -25.78 -41.99
CA GLY A 386 -9.43 -25.81 -40.64
C GLY A 386 -8.59 -24.54 -40.38
N THR A 387 -8.63 -23.59 -41.38
CA THR A 387 -7.79 -22.41 -41.11
C THR A 387 -8.65 -21.15 -41.29
N VAL A 388 -8.51 -20.13 -40.21
CA VAL A 388 -9.32 -18.90 -40.16
C VAL A 388 -8.48 -17.73 -40.68
N SER A 389 -7.11 -17.96 -41.01
CA SER A 389 -6.16 -16.85 -41.26
C SER A 389 -6.21 -16.42 -42.72
N LYS A 390 -7.13 -17.23 -43.61
CA LYS A 390 -7.31 -16.77 -45.00
C LYS A 390 -8.67 -17.25 -45.52
N PRO A 391 -9.66 -16.50 -45.15
CA PRO A 391 -11.00 -16.99 -45.51
C PRO A 391 -11.06 -17.46 -46.97
N ASP A 392 -11.23 -18.74 -47.17
CA ASP A 392 -11.51 -19.27 -48.52
C ASP A 392 -12.78 -18.64 -49.11
N VAL A 393 -12.80 -18.30 -50.38
CA VAL A 393 -13.94 -17.66 -51.10
C VAL A 393 -15.24 -18.37 -50.75
N ASN A 394 -15.12 -19.47 -49.99
CA ASN A 394 -16.40 -20.19 -49.77
C ASN A 394 -16.81 -20.13 -48.31
N ASP A 395 -16.06 -19.43 -47.44
CA ASP A 395 -16.49 -19.26 -46.03
C ASP A 395 -17.39 -18.02 -45.88
N TRP A 396 -18.33 -18.19 -44.84
CA TRP A 396 -19.19 -17.04 -44.53
C TRP A 396 -18.71 -16.33 -43.26
N PHE A 397 -18.90 -14.88 -43.36
CA PHE A 397 -18.44 -14.11 -42.18
C PHE A 397 -19.55 -13.15 -41.73
N TYR A 398 -19.63 -13.19 -40.37
CA TYR A 398 -20.65 -12.27 -39.80
C TYR A 398 -20.02 -11.48 -38.65
N LYS A 399 -20.21 -10.22 -38.83
CA LYS A 399 -19.70 -9.34 -37.77
C LYS A 399 -20.86 -8.87 -36.88
N ILE A 400 -20.60 -9.04 -35.56
CA ILE A 400 -21.70 -8.67 -34.64
C ILE A 400 -21.11 -7.91 -33.45
N LYS A 401 -21.90 -6.93 -33.09
CA LYS A 401 -21.55 -6.26 -31.82
C LYS A 401 -22.40 -6.84 -30.67
N VAL A 402 -21.61 -7.29 -29.68
CA VAL A 402 -22.40 -7.93 -28.60
C VAL A 402 -22.12 -7.20 -27.29
N LYS A 403 -23.36 -7.06 -26.64
CA LYS A 403 -23.22 -6.63 -25.22
C LYS A 403 -22.93 -7.83 -24.30
N CYS A 404 -21.88 -7.73 -23.68
CA CYS A 404 -21.44 -8.92 -22.92
C CYS A 404 -21.89 -8.77 -21.46
N THR A 405 -23.20 -9.25 -21.26
CA THR A 405 -23.69 -9.29 -19.87
C THR A 405 -23.77 -10.75 -19.40
N ASP A 406 -23.63 -11.11 -18.09
CA ASP A 406 -23.71 -12.49 -17.56
C ASP A 406 -25.04 -13.15 -17.95
N GLY A 407 -24.93 -14.29 -18.95
CA GLY A 407 -26.07 -15.23 -19.04
C GLY A 407 -26.95 -14.91 -20.26
N ASP A 408 -26.43 -14.19 -21.27
CA ASP A 408 -27.32 -13.83 -22.40
C ASP A 408 -27.16 -14.86 -23.52
N THR A 409 -28.30 -15.52 -23.89
CA THR A 409 -28.32 -16.35 -25.13
C THR A 409 -28.85 -15.50 -26.30
N ARG A 410 -28.02 -15.68 -27.42
CA ARG A 410 -28.43 -14.88 -28.58
C ARG A 410 -28.75 -15.82 -29.74
N ASN A 411 -29.98 -15.56 -30.27
CA ASN A 411 -30.37 -16.34 -31.47
C ASN A 411 -30.12 -15.52 -32.74
N LEU A 412 -29.26 -16.16 -33.54
CA LEU A 412 -28.87 -15.40 -34.76
C LEU A 412 -29.84 -15.66 -35.91
N GLY A 413 -30.95 -16.42 -35.62
CA GLY A 413 -31.89 -16.76 -36.71
C GLY A 413 -31.20 -17.53 -37.84
N GLU A 414 -31.72 -17.42 -39.09
CA GLU A 414 -31.16 -18.16 -40.25
C GLU A 414 -29.94 -17.41 -40.82
N ILE A 415 -28.80 -18.31 -40.91
CA ILE A 415 -27.58 -17.74 -41.56
C ILE A 415 -27.42 -18.35 -42.96
N SER A 416 -27.40 -17.45 -44.08
CA SER A 416 -27.35 -18.00 -45.44
C SER A 416 -26.45 -17.12 -46.33
N GLU A 417 -26.11 -17.76 -47.47
CA GLU A 417 -25.33 -17.04 -48.51
C GLU A 417 -26.03 -15.75 -48.94
N ALA A 418 -27.38 -15.65 -49.01
CA ALA A 418 -28.19 -14.49 -49.44
C ALA A 418 -28.11 -13.35 -48.42
N LYS A 419 -27.69 -13.68 -47.17
CA LYS A 419 -27.57 -12.63 -46.12
C LYS A 419 -26.11 -12.37 -45.78
N LYS A 420 -25.14 -12.66 -46.79
CA LYS A 420 -23.69 -12.46 -46.65
C LYS A 420 -23.37 -10.96 -46.46
N LYS A 421 -22.74 -10.45 -45.48
CA LYS A 421 -22.06 -9.13 -45.49
C LYS A 421 -20.54 -9.32 -45.61
N ALA A 422 -19.94 -9.03 -46.82
CA ALA A 422 -18.60 -9.24 -47.40
C ALA A 422 -17.58 -8.31 -46.72
N PHE A 423 -16.55 -8.84 -45.95
CA PHE A 423 -15.08 -8.72 -45.83
C PHE A 423 -14.41 -8.82 -47.20
N GLU A 424 -15.21 -8.79 -48.36
CA GLU A 424 -14.38 -8.84 -49.59
C GLU A 424 -14.15 -7.43 -50.14
N LYS A 425 -13.52 -6.45 -49.35
CA LYS A 425 -12.64 -5.51 -50.10
C LYS A 425 -11.47 -5.11 -49.21
N SER A 426 -10.67 -6.01 -48.66
CA SER A 426 -9.41 -5.39 -48.15
C SER A 426 -8.22 -5.95 -48.93
N SER A 427 -8.30 -6.08 -50.31
CA SER A 427 -6.94 -5.87 -50.88
C SER A 427 -6.97 -4.72 -51.88
N GLY A 428 -7.74 -3.57 -51.60
CA GLY A 428 -7.27 -2.41 -52.41
C GLY A 428 -8.28 -1.28 -52.35
N ASP A 429 -8.39 -0.45 -51.37
CA ASP A 429 -8.70 0.99 -51.28
C ASP A 429 -10.21 1.20 -51.09
N ALA A 430 -10.64 1.90 -49.95
CA ALA A 430 -11.32 3.10 -49.42
C ALA A 430 -12.84 2.89 -49.41
N ASP A 431 -13.41 2.68 -48.18
CA ASP A 431 -14.61 3.42 -47.73
C ASP A 431 -15.50 2.49 -46.88
N TYR A 432 -15.46 2.73 -45.51
CA TYR A 432 -16.37 2.50 -44.38
C TYR A 432 -17.80 2.22 -44.86
N ASP A 433 -18.59 1.19 -44.17
CA ASP A 433 -19.85 1.21 -43.41
C ASP A 433 -20.44 -0.21 -43.34
N ILE A 434 -20.51 -0.71 -42.10
CA ILE A 434 -21.36 -1.48 -41.17
C ILE A 434 -22.53 -2.11 -41.93
N VAL A 435 -23.30 -3.49 -41.35
CA VAL A 435 -24.43 -3.62 -40.40
C VAL A 435 -25.13 -4.96 -40.64
N ALA A 436 -25.11 -5.83 -39.68
CA ALA A 436 -26.52 -6.13 -39.30
C ALA A 436 -26.65 -6.08 -37.78
N VAL A 437 -26.99 -4.84 -37.22
CA VAL A 437 -27.80 -4.70 -35.98
C VAL A 437 -28.95 -5.71 -35.99
N ILE A 438 -28.76 -6.95 -35.44
CA ILE A 438 -30.05 -7.55 -35.00
C ILE A 438 -30.45 -6.95 -33.65
N ASP A 439 -30.82 -5.59 -33.56
CA ASP A 439 -31.60 -5.12 -32.41
C ASP A 439 -32.93 -5.89 -32.33
N GLU A 440 -32.92 -6.99 -31.52
CA GLU A 440 -34.31 -7.43 -31.26
C GLU A 440 -34.76 -6.94 -29.88
N GLU A 441 -35.61 -5.79 -29.75
CA GLU A 441 -36.51 -5.53 -28.61
C GLU A 441 -36.49 -6.67 -27.58
#